data_AF-A0AAD7R6A4-F1
#
_entry.id   AF-A0AAD7R6A4-F1
#
_cell.length_a   1.000
_cell.length_b   1.000
_cell.length_c   1.000
_cell.angle_alpha   90.00
_cell.angle_beta   90.00
_cell.angle_gamma   90.00
#
_symmetry.space_group_name_H-M   'P 1'
#
loop_
_entity.id
_entity.type
_entity.pdbx_description
1 polymer ?
#
loop_
_entity_poly.entity_id
_entity_poly.type
_entity_poly.pdbx_seq_one_letter_code
_entity_poly.pdbx_strand_id
1 'polypeptide(L)'
;QAAPPAHCYAGPGDVACDVCTGRKHKAVKSCLVCVASYCETHLQPHYESPAFKKHKLTPATGQLQEKICSHHDKPLEVYCRTDQQCICYLCTMDEHRGHDTVSAAAGRTEKQKQLGPTQRESQQRIQEREKELQDLKQAADSLTRSAQAAVEDSERIFTELIRSFERRRSEVKELIRDQEKAEVSRAERLIEQLEQEIAELRRRDAELEQQLSHTEDHIHFLQSCQSVCAPPGPGDLPRITVNPHISFEAVRKHVSELKERLEDVCKGELVKISQTVEKVDILEPRTREDFLQYSCQLTLNPNTAFKRLRLSEGNREVTRVGQDQSYPDHPERFNRWPQVLCR
;
A
#
# COMPACT_ATOMS: atom_id res chain seq x y z
N GLN A 1 14.72 -76.14 17.69
CA GLN A 1 13.98 -75.38 18.72
C GLN A 1 13.35 -74.18 18.03
N ALA A 2 12.03 -74.15 17.88
CA ALA A 2 11.33 -72.97 17.39
C ALA A 2 11.23 -71.92 18.52
N ALA A 3 11.49 -70.66 18.21
CA ALA A 3 11.42 -69.56 19.16
C ALA A 3 9.97 -69.38 19.69
N PRO A 4 9.77 -68.99 20.97
CA PRO A 4 8.43 -68.73 21.49
C PRO A 4 7.84 -67.47 20.84
N PRO A 5 6.53 -67.40 20.58
CA PRO A 5 5.91 -66.19 20.03
C PRO A 5 6.07 -65.03 21.01
N ALA A 6 6.52 -63.88 20.51
CA ALA A 6 6.75 -62.68 21.30
C ALA A 6 5.45 -62.26 22.02
N HIS A 7 5.44 -62.35 23.34
CA HIS A 7 4.32 -61.95 24.18
C HIS A 7 4.24 -60.41 24.27
N CYS A 8 3.48 -59.78 23.37
CA CYS A 8 3.22 -58.35 23.40
C CYS A 8 2.18 -58.00 24.48
N TYR A 9 2.62 -57.36 25.57
CA TYR A 9 1.73 -56.76 26.56
C TYR A 9 1.00 -55.54 25.98
N ALA A 10 -0.20 -55.22 26.48
CA ALA A 10 -0.96 -54.06 26.01
C ALA A 10 -0.31 -52.75 26.49
N GLY A 11 -0.03 -51.82 25.56
CA GLY A 11 0.46 -50.47 25.86
C GLY A 11 -0.62 -49.38 25.79
N PRO A 12 -0.27 -48.10 25.98
CA PRO A 12 -1.20 -46.98 25.83
C PRO A 12 -1.82 -46.95 24.43
N GLY A 13 -3.15 -46.97 24.35
CA GLY A 13 -3.91 -47.02 23.10
C GLY A 13 -4.20 -48.43 22.57
N ASP A 14 -3.63 -49.48 23.15
CA ASP A 14 -3.98 -50.86 22.82
C ASP A 14 -5.27 -51.31 23.53
N VAL A 15 -6.03 -52.17 22.85
CA VAL A 15 -7.15 -52.89 23.47
C VAL A 15 -6.58 -54.05 24.28
N ALA A 16 -6.89 -54.11 25.57
CA ALA A 16 -6.40 -55.15 26.47
C ALA A 16 -7.27 -56.41 26.40
N CYS A 17 -6.67 -57.59 26.62
CA CYS A 17 -7.42 -58.84 26.73
C CYS A 17 -8.21 -58.90 28.05
N ASP A 18 -9.49 -59.27 27.96
CA ASP A 18 -10.42 -59.30 29.10
C ASP A 18 -10.29 -60.55 29.97
N VAL A 19 -9.64 -61.60 29.46
CA VAL A 19 -9.48 -62.88 30.15
C VAL A 19 -8.15 -62.97 30.93
N CYS A 20 -7.16 -62.13 30.58
CA CYS A 20 -5.88 -62.13 31.28
C CYS A 20 -6.07 -61.72 32.76
N THR A 21 -5.66 -62.59 33.67
CA THR A 21 -5.78 -62.41 35.13
C THR A 21 -4.62 -61.62 35.75
N GLY A 22 -3.55 -61.36 35.00
CA GLY A 22 -2.38 -60.56 35.42
C GLY A 22 -2.14 -59.35 34.51
N ARG A 23 -0.88 -59.09 34.15
CA ARG A 23 -0.56 -58.06 33.15
C ARG A 23 -1.27 -58.39 31.84
N LYS A 24 -2.19 -57.54 31.40
CA LYS A 24 -3.03 -57.81 30.23
C LYS A 24 -2.19 -57.79 28.95
N HIS A 25 -2.39 -58.81 28.13
CA HIS A 25 -1.83 -58.85 26.79
C HIS A 25 -2.66 -58.02 25.81
N LYS A 26 -2.04 -57.58 24.73
CA LYS A 26 -2.74 -56.91 23.62
C LYS A 26 -3.76 -57.86 23.01
N ALA A 27 -5.01 -57.40 22.90
CA ALA A 27 -6.06 -58.13 22.21
C ALA A 27 -5.84 -58.07 20.70
N VAL A 28 -6.07 -59.18 20.03
CA VAL A 28 -5.96 -59.33 18.57
C VAL A 28 -7.36 -59.29 17.94
N LYS A 29 -8.35 -59.92 18.59
CA LYS A 29 -9.74 -59.94 18.14
C LYS A 29 -10.70 -59.68 19.31
N SER A 30 -11.85 -59.11 18.99
CA SER A 30 -13.01 -59.02 19.88
C SER A 30 -14.13 -59.92 19.37
N CYS A 31 -14.77 -60.65 20.28
CA CYS A 31 -15.92 -61.49 19.99
C CYS A 31 -17.22 -60.74 20.25
N LEU A 32 -18.07 -60.61 19.24
CA LEU A 32 -19.35 -59.90 19.35
C LEU A 32 -20.40 -60.69 20.15
N VAL A 33 -20.18 -62.00 20.36
CA VAL A 33 -21.10 -62.86 21.14
C VAL A 33 -20.69 -62.90 22.60
N CYS A 34 -19.40 -63.06 22.89
CA CYS A 34 -18.88 -63.03 24.27
C CYS A 34 -18.79 -61.61 24.84
N VAL A 35 -18.85 -60.59 23.97
CA VAL A 35 -18.64 -59.16 24.32
C VAL A 35 -17.32 -58.98 25.08
N ALA A 36 -16.27 -59.63 24.56
CA ALA A 36 -14.94 -59.62 25.15
C ALA A 36 -13.84 -59.60 24.08
N SER A 37 -12.69 -59.04 24.45
CA SER A 37 -11.48 -58.92 23.65
C SER A 37 -10.42 -59.92 24.11
N TYR A 38 -9.78 -60.60 23.16
CA TYR A 38 -8.89 -61.73 23.42
C TYR A 38 -7.51 -61.51 22.81
N CYS A 39 -6.46 -61.79 23.58
CA CYS A 39 -5.12 -61.99 23.03
C CYS A 39 -5.05 -63.34 22.29
N GLU A 40 -3.99 -63.57 21.52
CA GLU A 40 -3.86 -64.76 20.67
C GLU A 40 -4.08 -66.08 21.43
N THR A 41 -3.56 -66.18 22.65
CA THR A 41 -3.72 -67.38 23.50
C THR A 41 -5.17 -67.60 23.92
N HIS A 42 -5.84 -66.55 24.43
CA HIS A 42 -7.23 -66.67 24.87
C HIS A 42 -8.24 -66.70 23.71
N LEU A 43 -7.78 -66.44 22.49
CA LEU A 43 -8.58 -66.55 21.28
C LEU A 43 -8.65 -67.99 20.76
N GLN A 44 -7.67 -68.85 21.04
CA GLN A 44 -7.60 -70.24 20.54
C GLN A 44 -8.89 -71.05 20.71
N PRO A 45 -9.62 -70.98 21.86
CA PRO A 45 -10.88 -71.70 22.00
C PRO A 45 -11.93 -71.35 20.93
N HIS A 46 -11.91 -70.13 20.38
CA HIS A 46 -12.81 -69.72 19.30
C HIS A 46 -12.51 -70.41 17.96
N TYR A 47 -11.29 -70.92 17.78
CA TYR A 47 -10.89 -71.65 16.58
C TYR A 47 -10.99 -73.17 16.75
N GLU A 48 -10.67 -73.68 17.93
CA GLU A 48 -10.54 -75.12 18.15
C GLU A 48 -11.87 -75.75 18.59
N SER A 49 -12.60 -75.09 19.48
CA SER A 49 -13.81 -75.64 20.08
C SER A 49 -15.03 -75.51 19.15
N PRO A 50 -15.75 -76.62 18.87
CA PRO A 50 -17.00 -76.58 18.11
C PRO A 50 -18.05 -75.62 18.68
N ALA A 51 -18.05 -75.40 20.00
CA ALA A 51 -19.01 -74.49 20.66
C ALA A 51 -18.76 -73.02 20.29
N PHE A 52 -17.49 -72.61 20.14
CA PHE A 52 -17.12 -71.21 19.92
C PHE A 52 -16.80 -70.89 18.45
N LYS A 53 -16.63 -71.91 17.58
CA LYS A 53 -16.35 -71.74 16.13
C LYS A 53 -17.35 -70.85 15.39
N LYS A 54 -18.60 -70.77 15.87
CA LYS A 54 -19.66 -69.95 15.25
C LYS A 54 -19.67 -68.50 15.72
N HIS A 55 -18.86 -68.14 16.71
CA HIS A 55 -18.80 -66.79 17.24
C HIS A 55 -18.17 -65.84 16.22
N LYS A 56 -18.78 -64.65 16.07
CA LYS A 56 -18.28 -63.63 15.14
C LYS A 56 -17.14 -62.84 15.78
N LEU A 57 -15.94 -63.04 15.24
CA LEU A 57 -14.73 -62.32 15.64
C LEU A 57 -14.48 -61.11 14.74
N THR A 58 -14.13 -59.98 15.34
CA THR A 58 -13.75 -58.73 14.65
C THR A 58 -12.38 -58.26 15.12
N PRO A 59 -11.66 -57.39 14.38
CA PRO A 59 -10.44 -56.77 14.89
C PRO A 59 -10.68 -56.16 16.27
N ALA A 60 -9.71 -56.29 17.17
CA ALA A 60 -9.83 -55.76 18.52
C ALA A 60 -10.18 -54.27 18.49
N THR A 61 -11.18 -53.87 19.28
CA THR A 61 -11.67 -52.49 19.32
C THR A 61 -11.96 -52.08 20.76
N GLY A 62 -11.62 -50.84 21.12
CA GLY A 62 -11.98 -50.28 22.42
C GLY A 62 -13.47 -49.94 22.54
N GLN A 63 -14.18 -49.89 21.41
CA GLN A 63 -15.59 -49.53 21.29
C GLN A 63 -16.47 -50.77 21.09
N LEU A 64 -16.12 -51.90 21.72
CA LEU A 64 -16.87 -53.14 21.55
C LEU A 64 -18.32 -52.99 22.03
N GLN A 65 -18.52 -52.29 23.15
CA GLN A 65 -19.84 -52.09 23.74
C GLN A 65 -20.75 -51.24 22.86
N GLU A 66 -20.21 -50.25 22.13
CA GLU A 66 -20.98 -49.41 21.19
C GLU A 66 -21.51 -50.20 19.98
N LYS A 67 -21.03 -51.43 19.77
CA LYS A 67 -21.49 -52.33 18.69
C LYS A 67 -22.56 -53.31 19.15
N ILE A 68 -22.96 -53.26 20.41
CA ILE A 68 -23.97 -54.14 21.01
C ILE A 68 -25.18 -53.29 21.39
N CYS A 69 -26.38 -53.81 21.10
CA CYS A 69 -27.63 -53.19 21.51
C CYS A 69 -27.78 -53.23 23.03
N SER A 70 -27.98 -52.06 23.64
CA SER A 70 -28.18 -51.88 25.08
C SER A 70 -29.43 -52.58 25.62
N HIS A 71 -30.45 -52.83 24.78
CA HIS A 71 -31.72 -53.42 25.20
C HIS A 71 -31.75 -54.95 25.06
N HIS A 72 -30.96 -55.50 24.15
CA HIS A 72 -31.10 -56.89 23.70
C HIS A 72 -29.82 -57.71 23.80
N ASP A 73 -28.69 -57.08 24.13
CA ASP A 73 -27.36 -57.70 24.15
C ASP A 73 -27.02 -58.44 22.84
N LYS A 74 -27.53 -57.91 21.72
CA LYS A 74 -27.29 -58.43 20.36
C LYS A 74 -26.47 -57.44 19.54
N PRO A 75 -25.62 -57.91 18.62
CA PRO A 75 -24.85 -57.03 17.73
C PRO A 75 -25.72 -56.11 16.87
N LEU A 76 -25.27 -54.87 16.69
CA LEU A 76 -25.91 -53.85 15.85
C LEU A 76 -25.58 -54.10 14.37
N GLU A 77 -26.31 -55.01 13.74
CA GLU A 77 -26.06 -55.46 12.35
C GLU A 77 -27.05 -54.89 11.33
N VAL A 78 -28.07 -54.17 11.79
CA VAL A 78 -29.10 -53.54 10.96
C VAL A 78 -28.97 -52.03 11.07
N TYR A 79 -29.18 -51.30 9.98
CA TYR A 79 -29.27 -49.85 9.96
C TYR A 79 -30.71 -49.45 9.65
N CYS A 80 -31.33 -48.70 10.55
CA CYS A 80 -32.64 -48.09 10.32
C CYS A 80 -32.45 -46.77 9.59
N ARG A 81 -32.98 -46.65 8.37
CA ARG A 81 -32.90 -45.42 7.58
C ARG A 81 -33.83 -44.34 8.10
N THR A 82 -34.99 -44.73 8.64
CA THR A 82 -35.96 -43.81 9.23
C THR A 82 -35.35 -43.04 10.40
N ASP A 83 -34.71 -43.75 11.34
CA ASP A 83 -34.14 -43.14 12.56
C ASP A 83 -32.63 -42.87 12.46
N GLN A 84 -32.01 -43.26 11.34
CA GLN A 84 -30.59 -43.06 11.05
C GLN A 84 -29.62 -43.62 12.10
N GLN A 85 -29.92 -44.80 12.63
CA GLN A 85 -29.10 -45.47 13.64
C GLN A 85 -28.90 -46.96 13.37
N CYS A 86 -27.80 -47.50 13.89
CA CYS A 86 -27.56 -48.94 13.88
C CYS A 86 -28.33 -49.61 15.02
N ILE A 87 -29.08 -50.66 14.71
CA ILE A 87 -29.96 -51.42 15.62
C ILE A 87 -29.66 -52.93 15.50
N CYS A 88 -30.13 -53.73 16.45
CA CYS A 88 -30.05 -55.19 16.35
C CYS A 88 -31.30 -55.78 15.67
N TYR A 89 -31.29 -57.09 15.36
CA TYR A 89 -32.41 -57.75 14.68
C TYR A 89 -33.68 -57.89 15.55
N LEU A 90 -33.57 -57.78 16.88
CA LEU A 90 -34.76 -57.80 17.76
C LEU A 90 -35.47 -56.44 17.71
N CYS A 91 -34.69 -55.34 17.75
CA CYS A 91 -35.21 -53.98 17.58
C CYS A 91 -36.04 -53.79 16.30
N THR A 92 -35.74 -54.51 15.20
CA THR A 92 -36.53 -54.43 13.96
C THR A 92 -37.93 -55.01 14.10
N MET A 93 -38.15 -55.94 15.04
CA MET A 93 -39.44 -56.56 15.31
C MET A 93 -40.25 -55.81 16.37
N ASP A 94 -39.56 -55.05 17.23
CA ASP A 94 -40.14 -54.31 18.35
C ASP A 94 -40.26 -52.81 18.03
N GLU A 95 -39.37 -51.98 18.57
CA GLU A 95 -39.43 -50.50 18.51
C GLU A 95 -39.37 -49.94 17.08
N HIS A 96 -38.64 -50.60 16.18
CA HIS A 96 -38.47 -50.17 14.79
C HIS A 96 -39.35 -50.96 13.81
N ARG A 97 -40.45 -51.55 14.30
CA ARG A 97 -41.36 -52.34 13.47
C ARG A 97 -42.00 -51.49 12.38
N GLY A 98 -41.76 -51.87 11.12
CA GLY A 98 -42.29 -51.17 9.95
C GLY A 98 -41.43 -50.01 9.45
N HIS A 99 -40.28 -49.73 10.09
CA HIS A 99 -39.32 -48.76 9.57
C HIS A 99 -38.53 -49.31 8.38
N ASP A 100 -38.02 -48.42 7.52
CA ASP A 100 -37.12 -48.82 6.43
C ASP A 100 -35.77 -49.23 7.03
N THR A 101 -35.42 -50.51 6.87
CA THR A 101 -34.23 -51.10 7.47
C THR A 101 -33.43 -51.87 6.42
N VAL A 102 -32.11 -51.78 6.53
CA VAL A 102 -31.16 -52.52 5.70
C VAL A 102 -30.04 -53.08 6.57
N SER A 103 -29.22 -53.99 6.04
CA SER A 103 -28.01 -54.38 6.78
C SER A 103 -27.08 -53.18 6.98
N ALA A 104 -26.36 -53.15 8.11
CA ALA A 104 -25.40 -52.08 8.40
C ALA A 104 -24.32 -51.96 7.30
N ALA A 105 -23.95 -53.07 6.66
CA ALA A 105 -23.03 -53.08 5.52
C ALA A 105 -23.63 -52.38 4.27
N ALA A 106 -24.91 -52.62 3.99
CA ALA A 106 -25.61 -51.95 2.89
C ALA A 106 -25.79 -50.44 3.19
N GLY A 107 -26.23 -50.10 4.41
CA GLY A 107 -26.36 -48.71 4.87
C GLY A 107 -25.03 -47.95 4.79
N ARG A 108 -23.91 -48.58 5.20
CA ARG A 108 -22.57 -48.00 5.03
C ARG A 108 -22.24 -47.73 3.57
N THR A 109 -22.50 -48.69 2.68
CA THR A 109 -22.20 -48.55 1.24
C THR A 109 -22.99 -47.38 0.64
N GLU A 110 -24.24 -47.21 1.03
CA GLU A 110 -25.09 -46.11 0.61
C GLU A 110 -24.58 -44.75 1.12
N LYS A 111 -24.32 -44.63 2.44
CA LYS A 111 -23.77 -43.40 3.04
C LYS A 111 -22.39 -43.06 2.47
N GLN A 112 -21.56 -44.06 2.19
CA GLN A 112 -20.24 -43.86 1.57
C GLN A 112 -20.35 -43.31 0.14
N LYS A 113 -21.36 -43.74 -0.64
CA LYS A 113 -21.66 -43.15 -1.96
C LYS A 113 -22.12 -41.69 -1.83
N GLN A 114 -22.88 -41.35 -0.79
CA GLN A 114 -23.32 -39.98 -0.53
C GLN A 114 -22.18 -39.05 -0.11
N LEU A 115 -21.19 -39.55 0.63
CA LEU A 115 -20.03 -38.75 1.06
C LEU A 115 -19.07 -38.39 -0.08
N GLY A 116 -19.02 -39.22 -1.14
CA GLY A 116 -18.12 -39.01 -2.27
C GLY A 116 -18.27 -37.63 -2.93
N PRO A 117 -19.48 -37.22 -3.36
CA PRO A 117 -19.73 -35.88 -3.91
C PRO A 117 -19.35 -34.74 -2.97
N THR A 118 -19.75 -34.79 -1.69
CA THR A 118 -19.43 -33.75 -0.69
C THR A 118 -17.92 -33.62 -0.46
N GLN A 119 -17.19 -34.74 -0.45
CA GLN A 119 -15.74 -34.73 -0.35
C GLN A 119 -15.10 -34.04 -1.56
N ARG A 120 -15.57 -34.33 -2.78
CA ARG A 120 -15.07 -33.69 -4.02
C ARG A 120 -15.38 -32.19 -4.05
N GLU A 121 -16.59 -31.80 -3.67
CA GLU A 121 -16.99 -30.39 -3.56
C GLU A 121 -16.09 -29.65 -2.56
N SER A 122 -15.81 -30.26 -1.42
CA SER A 122 -14.90 -29.70 -0.42
C SER A 122 -13.48 -29.55 -0.96
N GLN A 123 -12.97 -30.55 -1.68
CA GLN A 123 -11.65 -30.49 -2.33
C GLN A 123 -11.58 -29.39 -3.39
N GLN A 124 -12.61 -29.24 -4.22
CA GLN A 124 -12.69 -28.18 -5.22
C GLN A 124 -12.68 -26.80 -4.56
N ARG A 125 -13.49 -26.60 -3.53
CA ARG A 125 -13.52 -25.33 -2.77
C ARG A 125 -12.18 -25.01 -2.11
N ILE A 126 -11.47 -26.02 -1.61
CA ILE A 126 -10.12 -25.84 -1.07
C ILE A 126 -9.19 -25.32 -2.17
N GLN A 127 -9.16 -25.96 -3.34
CA GLN A 127 -8.32 -25.54 -4.46
C GLN A 127 -8.65 -24.12 -4.94
N GLU A 128 -9.94 -23.77 -5.03
CA GLU A 128 -10.38 -22.42 -5.38
C GLU A 128 -9.87 -21.39 -4.36
N ARG A 129 -10.00 -21.67 -3.06
CA ARG A 129 -9.52 -20.76 -1.99
C ARG A 129 -8.00 -20.69 -1.91
N GLU A 130 -7.28 -21.78 -2.17
CA GLU A 130 -5.82 -21.78 -2.26
C GLU A 130 -5.34 -20.89 -3.41
N LYS A 131 -6.04 -20.92 -4.55
CA LYS A 131 -5.76 -20.03 -5.68
C LYS A 131 -6.05 -18.57 -5.33
N GLU A 132 -7.22 -18.26 -4.78
CA GLU A 132 -7.56 -16.90 -4.34
C GLU A 132 -6.54 -16.35 -3.31
N LEU A 133 -6.07 -17.20 -2.39
CA LEU A 133 -5.03 -16.84 -1.43
C LEU A 133 -3.70 -16.52 -2.11
N GLN A 134 -3.31 -17.28 -3.14
CA GLN A 134 -2.10 -17.03 -3.91
C GLN A 134 -2.21 -15.72 -4.70
N ASP A 135 -3.33 -15.49 -5.37
CA ASP A 135 -3.59 -14.26 -6.14
C ASP A 135 -3.53 -13.03 -5.21
N LEU A 136 -4.14 -13.11 -4.02
CA LEU A 136 -4.11 -12.03 -3.03
C LEU A 136 -2.69 -11.75 -2.50
N LYS A 137 -1.90 -12.79 -2.23
CA LYS A 137 -0.49 -12.63 -1.83
C LYS A 137 0.32 -11.93 -2.92
N GLN A 138 0.14 -12.33 -4.18
CA GLN A 138 0.82 -11.70 -5.30
C GLN A 138 0.42 -10.23 -5.48
N ALA A 139 -0.87 -9.90 -5.30
CA ALA A 139 -1.35 -8.52 -5.33
C ALA A 139 -0.73 -7.68 -4.21
N ALA A 140 -0.67 -8.20 -2.98
CA ALA A 140 -0.04 -7.51 -1.85
C ALA A 140 1.47 -7.28 -2.07
N ASP A 141 2.20 -8.27 -2.59
CA ASP A 141 3.62 -8.14 -2.94
C ASP A 141 3.82 -7.10 -4.06
N SER A 142 2.95 -7.10 -5.06
CA SER A 142 2.98 -6.13 -6.15
C SER A 142 2.73 -4.70 -5.65
N LEU A 143 1.74 -4.51 -4.77
CA LEU A 143 1.47 -3.22 -4.14
C LEU A 143 2.69 -2.75 -3.33
N THR A 144 3.29 -3.63 -2.54
CA THR A 144 4.48 -3.31 -1.74
C THR A 144 5.63 -2.84 -2.63
N ARG A 145 5.92 -3.56 -3.72
CA ARG A 145 6.96 -3.15 -4.69
C ARG A 145 6.63 -1.81 -5.37
N SER A 146 5.36 -1.61 -5.76
CA SER A 146 4.93 -0.37 -6.38
C SER A 146 5.05 0.82 -5.43
N ALA A 147 4.68 0.65 -4.16
CA ALA A 147 4.80 1.68 -3.14
C ALA A 147 6.28 2.04 -2.89
N GLN A 148 7.15 1.04 -2.79
CA GLN A 148 8.60 1.26 -2.63
C GLN A 148 9.18 2.03 -3.82
N ALA A 149 8.84 1.64 -5.05
CA ALA A 149 9.29 2.35 -6.24
C ALA A 149 8.80 3.82 -6.26
N ALA A 150 7.54 4.06 -5.89
CA ALA A 150 6.99 5.41 -5.81
C ALA A 150 7.69 6.27 -4.75
N VAL A 151 8.07 5.69 -3.60
CA VAL A 151 8.87 6.36 -2.57
C VAL A 151 10.25 6.71 -3.10
N GLU A 152 10.97 5.75 -3.70
CA GLU A 152 12.30 5.97 -4.26
C GLU A 152 12.31 7.05 -5.36
N ASP A 153 11.33 7.01 -6.25
CA ASP A 153 11.17 8.04 -7.28
C ASP A 153 10.86 9.41 -6.68
N SER A 154 10.00 9.46 -5.66
CA SER A 154 9.69 10.71 -4.95
C SER A 154 10.92 11.29 -4.26
N GLU A 155 11.69 10.47 -3.54
CA GLU A 155 12.94 10.88 -2.88
C GLU A 155 13.97 11.40 -3.88
N ARG A 156 14.10 10.74 -5.03
CA ARG A 156 14.96 11.20 -6.13
C ARG A 156 14.55 12.58 -6.63
N ILE A 157 13.26 12.80 -6.90
CA ILE A 157 12.73 14.08 -7.36
C ILE A 157 12.98 15.18 -6.33
N PHE A 158 12.70 14.92 -5.04
CA PHE A 158 12.97 15.90 -3.98
C PHE A 158 14.47 16.21 -3.85
N THR A 159 15.34 15.22 -4.00
CA THR A 159 16.78 15.41 -4.00
C THR A 159 17.24 16.31 -5.16
N GLU A 160 16.69 16.11 -6.37
CA GLU A 160 16.97 16.96 -7.52
C GLU A 160 16.49 18.41 -7.30
N LEU A 161 15.31 18.59 -6.71
CA LEU A 161 14.78 19.90 -6.34
C LEU A 161 15.67 20.61 -5.32
N ILE A 162 16.11 19.92 -4.26
CA ILE A 162 17.02 20.48 -3.25
C ILE A 162 18.31 20.97 -3.91
N ARG A 163 18.93 20.14 -4.77
CA ARG A 163 20.16 20.54 -5.51
C ARG A 163 19.92 21.76 -6.40
N SER A 164 18.76 21.84 -7.06
CA SER A 164 18.38 23.00 -7.87
C SER A 164 18.27 24.27 -7.00
N PHE A 165 17.61 24.18 -5.84
CA PHE A 165 17.49 25.30 -4.91
C PHE A 165 18.83 25.72 -4.32
N GLU A 166 19.72 24.78 -4.00
CA GLU A 166 21.08 25.09 -3.55
C GLU A 166 21.88 25.86 -4.62
N ARG A 167 21.73 25.47 -5.89
CA ARG A 167 22.33 26.20 -7.02
C ARG A 167 21.78 27.62 -7.11
N ARG A 168 20.46 27.79 -7.10
CA ARG A 168 19.80 29.12 -7.13
C ARG A 168 20.19 29.98 -5.94
N ARG A 169 20.32 29.39 -4.74
CA ARG A 169 20.81 30.08 -3.54
C ARG A 169 22.21 30.66 -3.77
N SER A 170 23.11 29.86 -4.36
CA SER A 170 24.46 30.32 -4.70
C SER A 170 24.43 31.42 -5.76
N GLU A 171 23.62 31.30 -6.81
CA GLU A 171 23.46 32.34 -7.84
C GLU A 171 23.03 33.69 -7.25
N VAL A 172 22.02 33.71 -6.38
CA VAL A 172 21.56 34.94 -5.71
C VAL A 172 22.67 35.53 -4.83
N LYS A 173 23.41 34.69 -4.11
CA LYS A 173 24.53 35.13 -3.28
C LYS A 173 25.62 35.80 -4.11
N GLU A 174 26.04 35.18 -5.22
CA GLU A 174 27.08 35.73 -6.08
C GLU A 174 26.62 37.05 -6.72
N LEU A 175 25.37 37.16 -7.20
CA LEU A 175 24.83 38.42 -7.73
C LEU A 175 24.92 39.59 -6.73
N ILE A 176 24.62 39.34 -5.46
CA ILE A 176 24.74 40.36 -4.41
C ILE A 176 26.21 40.73 -4.19
N ARG A 177 27.11 39.75 -4.11
CA ARG A 177 28.53 39.97 -3.85
C ARG A 177 29.24 40.66 -5.01
N ASP A 178 28.89 40.33 -6.24
CA ASP A 178 29.44 40.97 -7.44
C ASP A 178 29.02 42.45 -7.51
N GLN A 179 27.74 42.75 -7.24
CA GLN A 179 27.26 44.13 -7.23
C GLN A 179 27.84 44.94 -6.06
N GLU A 180 27.91 44.34 -4.86
CA GLU A 180 28.58 44.93 -3.69
C GLU A 180 30.03 45.29 -4.03
N LYS A 181 30.79 44.34 -4.56
CA LYS A 181 32.20 44.54 -4.94
C LYS A 181 32.35 45.62 -6.01
N ALA A 182 31.51 45.62 -7.03
CA ALA A 182 31.56 46.59 -8.12
C ALA A 182 31.33 48.03 -7.63
N GLU A 183 30.31 48.25 -6.79
CA GLU A 183 29.99 49.58 -6.26
C GLU A 183 30.98 50.02 -5.17
N VAL A 184 31.47 49.11 -4.33
CA VAL A 184 32.53 49.41 -3.35
C VAL A 184 33.83 49.81 -4.06
N SER A 185 34.29 49.04 -5.04
CA SER A 185 35.48 49.42 -5.83
C SER A 185 35.31 50.74 -6.59
N ARG A 186 34.09 51.07 -7.00
CA ARG A 186 33.80 52.38 -7.60
C ARG A 186 33.90 53.50 -6.55
N ALA A 187 33.35 53.29 -5.36
CA ALA A 187 33.42 54.25 -4.27
C ALA A 187 34.87 54.49 -3.80
N GLU A 188 35.67 53.44 -3.66
CA GLU A 188 37.09 53.51 -3.29
C GLU A 188 37.89 54.41 -4.26
N ARG A 189 37.72 54.26 -5.57
CA ARG A 189 38.38 55.13 -6.56
C ARG A 189 37.98 56.60 -6.42
N LEU A 190 36.71 56.87 -6.13
CA LEU A 190 36.22 58.24 -5.92
C LEU A 190 36.75 58.83 -4.61
N ILE A 191 36.88 58.01 -3.56
CA ILE A 191 37.48 58.39 -2.29
C ILE A 191 38.95 58.77 -2.50
N GLU A 192 39.75 57.92 -3.16
CA GLU A 192 41.16 58.20 -3.45
C GLU A 192 41.33 59.51 -4.25
N GLN A 193 40.46 59.72 -5.26
CA GLN A 193 40.46 60.94 -6.05
C GLN A 193 40.15 62.19 -5.19
N LEU A 194 39.15 62.12 -4.33
CA LEU A 194 38.80 63.22 -3.41
C LEU A 194 39.89 63.48 -2.37
N GLU A 195 40.51 62.43 -1.83
CA GLU A 195 41.62 62.56 -0.89
C GLU A 195 42.82 63.27 -1.52
N GLN A 196 43.14 62.94 -2.78
CA GLN A 196 44.18 63.61 -3.54
C GLN A 196 43.84 65.09 -3.82
N GLU A 197 42.60 65.37 -4.24
CA GLU A 197 42.13 66.75 -4.47
C GLU A 197 42.19 67.59 -3.18
N ILE A 198 41.74 67.03 -2.05
CA ILE A 198 41.85 67.68 -0.73
C ILE A 198 43.31 67.93 -0.35
N ALA A 199 44.21 66.98 -0.61
CA ALA A 199 45.63 67.13 -0.31
C ALA A 199 46.27 68.25 -1.15
N GLU A 200 45.94 68.34 -2.44
CA GLU A 200 46.41 69.40 -3.32
C GLU A 200 45.86 70.78 -2.94
N LEU A 201 44.57 70.86 -2.57
CA LEU A 201 43.95 72.08 -2.06
C LEU A 201 44.61 72.52 -0.75
N ARG A 202 44.83 71.61 0.20
CA ARG A 202 45.54 71.91 1.47
C ARG A 202 46.97 72.41 1.24
N ARG A 203 47.70 71.82 0.27
CA ARG A 203 49.05 72.28 -0.07
C ARG A 203 49.02 73.71 -0.61
N ARG A 204 48.10 74.01 -1.54
CA ARG A 204 47.93 75.36 -2.10
C ARG A 204 47.52 76.37 -1.05
N ASP A 205 46.62 76.00 -0.15
CA ASP A 205 46.18 76.84 0.97
C ASP A 205 47.37 77.20 1.88
N ALA A 206 48.22 76.24 2.22
CA ALA A 206 49.45 76.49 2.99
C ALA A 206 50.46 77.39 2.24
N GLU A 207 50.64 77.21 0.93
CA GLU A 207 51.48 78.09 0.10
C GLU A 207 50.94 79.53 0.08
N LEU A 208 49.62 79.71 -0.04
CA LEU A 208 48.95 81.00 0.02
C LEU A 208 49.11 81.64 1.41
N GLU A 209 48.88 80.89 2.49
CA GLU A 209 49.04 81.38 3.86
C GLU A 209 50.47 81.84 4.12
N GLN A 210 51.49 81.08 3.66
CA GLN A 210 52.90 81.46 3.76
C GLN A 210 53.17 82.80 3.06
N GLN A 211 52.68 82.99 1.82
CA GLN A 211 52.87 84.22 1.08
C GLN A 211 52.22 85.42 1.78
N LEU A 212 51.00 85.25 2.30
CA LEU A 212 50.22 86.32 2.95
C LEU A 212 50.78 86.78 4.31
N SER A 213 51.39 85.87 5.07
CA SER A 213 51.75 86.14 6.46
C SER A 213 53.26 86.32 6.72
N HIS A 214 54.13 85.78 5.86
CA HIS A 214 55.58 85.72 6.13
C HIS A 214 56.46 86.47 5.11
N THR A 215 55.89 87.16 4.11
CA THR A 215 56.67 87.90 3.10
C THR A 215 56.74 89.40 3.45
N GLU A 216 57.86 89.86 4.00
CA GLU A 216 58.08 91.29 4.32
C GLU A 216 58.50 92.12 3.08
N ASP A 217 59.02 91.48 2.02
CA ASP A 217 59.43 92.14 0.78
C ASP A 217 58.23 92.30 -0.19
N HIS A 218 57.78 93.54 -0.34
CA HIS A 218 56.65 93.90 -1.21
C HIS A 218 56.88 93.55 -2.69
N ILE A 219 58.11 93.57 -3.20
CA ILE A 219 58.40 93.28 -4.61
C ILE A 219 58.33 91.77 -4.84
N HIS A 220 58.92 90.98 -3.95
CA HIS A 220 58.87 89.52 -4.02
C HIS A 220 57.44 88.98 -3.87
N PHE A 221 56.64 89.59 -2.99
CA PHE A 221 55.21 89.28 -2.84
C PHE A 221 54.45 89.52 -4.15
N LEU A 222 54.62 90.69 -4.78
CA LEU A 222 53.93 91.04 -6.04
C LEU A 222 54.33 90.13 -7.22
N GLN A 223 55.60 89.73 -7.29
CA GLN A 223 56.09 88.79 -8.31
C GLN A 223 55.56 87.36 -8.08
N SER A 224 55.52 86.90 -6.83
CA SER A 224 55.07 85.55 -6.48
C SER A 224 53.56 85.41 -6.60
N CYS A 225 52.78 86.44 -6.23
CA CYS A 225 51.31 86.46 -6.34
C CYS A 225 50.80 86.16 -7.75
N GLN A 226 51.50 86.59 -8.80
CA GLN A 226 51.08 86.31 -10.19
C GLN A 226 51.13 84.82 -10.55
N SER A 227 52.00 84.04 -9.90
CA SER A 227 52.11 82.59 -10.14
C SER A 227 51.12 81.77 -9.31
N VAL A 228 50.82 82.20 -8.08
CA VAL A 228 49.99 81.45 -7.13
C VAL A 228 48.48 81.72 -7.35
N CYS A 229 48.11 82.92 -7.84
CA CYS A 229 46.72 83.27 -8.15
C CYS A 229 46.16 82.62 -9.44
N ALA A 230 46.95 81.83 -10.16
CA ALA A 230 46.46 81.11 -11.32
C ALA A 230 45.46 80.01 -10.88
N PRO A 231 44.25 79.97 -11.46
CA PRO A 231 43.27 78.92 -11.14
C PRO A 231 43.84 77.54 -11.50
N PRO A 232 43.38 76.46 -10.86
CA PRO A 232 43.80 75.12 -11.23
C PRO A 232 43.49 74.85 -12.71
N GLY A 233 44.31 73.99 -13.35
CA GLY A 233 44.06 73.48 -14.71
C GLY A 233 42.72 72.74 -14.83
N PRO A 234 42.35 72.29 -16.04
CA PRO A 234 40.97 72.17 -16.49
C PRO A 234 40.07 71.32 -15.58
N GLY A 235 39.13 72.02 -14.93
CA GLY A 235 37.81 71.52 -14.53
C GLY A 235 37.67 71.19 -13.05
N ASP A 236 36.93 72.04 -12.31
CA ASP A 236 36.24 71.61 -11.09
C ASP A 236 35.58 70.27 -11.38
N LEU A 237 36.06 69.20 -10.74
CA LEU A 237 35.49 67.88 -10.92
C LEU A 237 34.00 67.94 -10.54
N PRO A 238 33.11 67.31 -11.32
CA PRO A 238 31.68 67.37 -11.04
C PRO A 238 31.40 66.88 -9.62
N ARG A 239 30.65 67.69 -8.86
CA ARG A 239 30.34 67.44 -7.45
C ARG A 239 29.70 66.06 -7.29
N ILE A 240 30.39 65.17 -6.57
CA ILE A 240 29.93 63.81 -6.34
C ILE A 240 28.65 63.87 -5.50
N THR A 241 27.57 63.28 -6.02
CA THR A 241 26.30 63.15 -5.32
C THR A 241 26.15 61.72 -4.82
N VAL A 242 26.06 61.54 -3.51
CA VAL A 242 25.89 60.22 -2.88
C VAL A 242 24.41 59.85 -2.91
N ASN A 243 24.10 58.63 -3.37
CA ASN A 243 22.75 58.08 -3.24
C ASN A 243 22.48 57.74 -1.77
N PRO A 244 21.46 58.34 -1.10
CA PRO A 244 21.15 58.04 0.30
C PRO A 244 20.47 56.67 0.51
N HIS A 245 20.02 56.00 -0.56
CA HIS A 245 19.27 54.74 -0.50
C HIS A 245 20.11 53.55 -0.98
N ILE A 246 21.16 53.21 -0.24
CA ILE A 246 22.02 52.03 -0.51
C ILE A 246 21.47 50.83 0.26
N SER A 247 20.74 49.94 -0.41
CA SER A 247 20.12 48.76 0.24
C SER A 247 19.80 47.64 -0.75
N PHE A 248 19.86 46.39 -0.27
CA PHE A 248 19.37 45.18 -0.96
C PHE A 248 18.00 44.71 -0.43
N GLU A 249 17.23 45.57 0.22
CA GLU A 249 15.92 45.22 0.80
C GLU A 249 14.95 44.64 -0.24
N ALA A 250 14.93 45.19 -1.46
CA ALA A 250 14.11 44.66 -2.56
C ALA A 250 14.45 43.19 -2.88
N VAL A 251 15.74 42.81 -2.86
CA VAL A 251 16.17 41.41 -3.08
C VAL A 251 15.60 40.51 -1.99
N ARG A 252 15.66 40.94 -0.72
CA ARG A 252 15.10 40.19 0.41
C ARG A 252 13.60 39.98 0.25
N LYS A 253 12.88 41.05 -0.14
CA LYS A 253 11.44 40.99 -0.42
C LYS A 253 11.11 39.96 -1.49
N HIS A 254 11.81 40.00 -2.64
CA HIS A 254 11.57 39.05 -3.72
C HIS A 254 11.88 37.59 -3.34
N VAL A 255 12.91 37.35 -2.51
CA VAL A 255 13.20 36.00 -1.99
C VAL A 255 12.10 35.54 -1.03
N SER A 256 11.54 36.43 -0.20
CA SER A 256 10.38 36.12 0.66
C SER A 256 9.13 35.79 -0.16
N GLU A 257 8.80 36.58 -1.19
CA GLU A 257 7.68 36.31 -2.10
C GLU A 257 7.85 34.96 -2.83
N LEU A 258 9.08 34.63 -3.25
CA LEU A 258 9.38 33.32 -3.85
C LEU A 258 9.10 32.18 -2.88
N LYS A 259 9.50 32.31 -1.62
CA LYS A 259 9.24 31.31 -0.56
C LYS A 259 7.74 31.07 -0.41
N GLU A 260 6.93 32.12 -0.24
CA GLU A 260 5.49 31.99 -0.04
C GLU A 260 4.80 31.28 -1.22
N ARG A 261 5.18 31.63 -2.45
CA ARG A 261 4.65 30.98 -3.66
C ARG A 261 5.01 29.49 -3.72
N LEU A 262 6.22 29.12 -3.31
CA LEU A 262 6.64 27.72 -3.27
C LEU A 262 5.88 26.93 -2.20
N GLU A 263 5.71 27.50 -1.01
CA GLU A 263 4.95 26.86 0.07
C GLU A 263 3.50 26.60 -0.33
N ASP A 264 2.85 27.55 -1.01
CA ASP A 264 1.48 27.41 -1.51
C ASP A 264 1.36 26.28 -2.55
N VAL A 265 2.27 26.26 -3.55
CA VAL A 265 2.32 25.20 -4.56
C VAL A 265 2.54 23.82 -3.90
N CYS A 266 3.50 23.71 -2.99
CA CYS A 266 3.78 22.45 -2.29
C CYS A 266 2.57 21.97 -1.49
N LYS A 267 1.89 22.87 -0.77
CA LYS A 267 0.69 22.52 0.00
C LYS A 267 -0.43 22.00 -0.90
N GLY A 268 -0.67 22.66 -2.03
CA GLY A 268 -1.68 22.24 -3.01
C GLY A 268 -1.40 20.85 -3.58
N GLU A 269 -0.15 20.58 -3.97
CA GLU A 269 0.23 19.28 -4.54
C GLU A 269 0.22 18.16 -3.50
N LEU A 270 0.63 18.42 -2.25
CA LEU A 270 0.60 17.42 -1.17
C LEU A 270 -0.82 16.92 -0.90
N VAL A 271 -1.83 17.79 -0.98
CA VAL A 271 -3.24 17.38 -0.85
C VAL A 271 -3.64 16.42 -1.97
N LYS A 272 -3.25 16.70 -3.22
CA LYS A 272 -3.53 15.82 -4.36
C LYS A 272 -2.83 14.47 -4.23
N ILE A 273 -1.58 14.48 -3.76
CA ILE A 273 -0.81 13.25 -3.50
C ILE A 273 -1.51 12.42 -2.43
N SER A 274 -1.88 13.01 -1.28
CA SER A 274 -2.60 12.31 -0.20
C SER A 274 -3.88 11.65 -0.71
N GLN A 275 -4.70 12.41 -1.44
CA GLN A 275 -5.95 11.90 -2.03
C GLN A 275 -5.73 10.77 -3.05
N THR A 276 -4.58 10.73 -3.71
CA THR A 276 -4.25 9.68 -4.68
C THR A 276 -3.77 8.42 -3.96
N VAL A 277 -2.95 8.58 -2.92
CA VAL A 277 -2.48 7.46 -2.08
C VAL A 277 -3.65 6.78 -1.37
N GLU A 278 -4.60 7.54 -0.83
CA GLU A 278 -5.78 7.02 -0.14
C GLU A 278 -6.71 6.16 -1.03
N LYS A 279 -6.63 6.32 -2.35
CA LYS A 279 -7.46 5.57 -3.32
C LYS A 279 -6.89 4.22 -3.73
N VAL A 280 -5.66 3.90 -3.29
CA VAL A 280 -5.01 2.65 -3.63
C VAL A 280 -5.57 1.54 -2.75
N ASP A 281 -6.33 0.63 -3.35
CA ASP A 281 -6.89 -0.54 -2.68
C ASP A 281 -6.43 -1.83 -3.36
N ILE A 282 -6.25 -2.88 -2.57
CA ILE A 282 -5.95 -4.23 -3.05
C ILE A 282 -7.23 -4.91 -3.56
N LEU A 283 -8.37 -4.56 -2.98
CA LEU A 283 -9.64 -5.21 -3.27
C LEU A 283 -10.38 -4.48 -4.39
N GLU A 284 -11.00 -5.27 -5.27
CA GLU A 284 -11.95 -4.71 -6.22
C GLU A 284 -13.19 -4.15 -5.50
N PRO A 285 -13.76 -3.04 -5.98
CA PRO A 285 -15.00 -2.49 -5.42
C PRO A 285 -16.13 -3.53 -5.52
N ARG A 286 -16.84 -3.80 -4.42
CA ARG A 286 -17.94 -4.79 -4.39
C ARG A 286 -19.29 -4.18 -4.04
N THR A 287 -19.28 -3.08 -3.29
CA THR A 287 -20.48 -2.36 -2.90
C THR A 287 -20.65 -1.10 -3.74
N ARG A 288 -21.89 -0.59 -3.81
CA ARG A 288 -22.18 0.68 -4.49
C ARG A 288 -21.35 1.81 -3.88
N GLU A 289 -21.16 1.78 -2.57
CA GLU A 289 -20.38 2.74 -1.80
C GLU A 289 -18.90 2.72 -2.22
N ASP A 290 -18.31 1.54 -2.42
CA ASP A 290 -16.93 1.39 -2.92
C ASP A 290 -16.80 2.01 -4.32
N PHE A 291 -17.73 1.70 -5.23
CA PHE A 291 -17.72 2.27 -6.58
C PHE A 291 -17.90 3.80 -6.59
N LEU A 292 -18.66 4.36 -5.65
CA LEU A 292 -18.88 5.80 -5.56
C LEU A 292 -17.60 6.58 -5.20
N GLN A 293 -16.61 5.95 -4.56
CA GLN A 293 -15.31 6.58 -4.30
C GLN A 293 -14.56 6.96 -5.59
N TYR A 294 -14.82 6.23 -6.67
CA TYR A 294 -14.27 6.47 -8.01
C TYR A 294 -15.19 7.31 -8.89
N SER A 295 -16.30 7.82 -8.34
CA SER A 295 -17.27 8.59 -9.12
C SER A 295 -16.64 9.89 -9.65
N CYS A 296 -16.87 10.16 -10.92
CA CYS A 296 -16.52 11.42 -11.56
C CYS A 296 -17.79 12.03 -12.18
N GLN A 297 -17.92 13.35 -12.09
CA GLN A 297 -19.02 14.03 -12.77
C GLN A 297 -18.67 14.20 -14.25
N LEU A 298 -19.29 13.37 -15.08
CA LEU A 298 -19.14 13.46 -16.53
C LEU A 298 -20.00 14.60 -17.08
N THR A 299 -19.43 15.36 -18.01
CA THR A 299 -20.13 16.37 -18.80
C THR A 299 -19.99 16.05 -20.28
N LEU A 300 -21.10 16.02 -21.01
CA LEU A 300 -21.16 15.73 -22.44
C LEU A 300 -20.53 16.87 -23.24
N ASN A 301 -19.77 16.51 -24.28
CA ASN A 301 -19.11 17.47 -25.17
C ASN A 301 -20.02 17.84 -26.34
N PRO A 302 -20.52 19.10 -26.40
CA PRO A 302 -21.41 19.55 -27.48
C PRO A 302 -20.77 19.51 -28.87
N ASN A 303 -19.43 19.51 -28.96
CA ASN A 303 -18.71 19.45 -30.23
C ASN A 303 -18.77 18.07 -30.88
N THR A 304 -18.97 17.02 -30.07
CA THR A 304 -19.06 15.64 -30.57
C THR A 304 -20.50 15.22 -30.88
N ALA A 305 -21.49 15.87 -30.23
CA ALA A 305 -22.89 15.44 -30.26
C ALA A 305 -23.47 15.36 -31.68
N PHE A 306 -24.04 14.21 -32.03
CA PHE A 306 -24.80 14.04 -33.27
C PHE A 306 -25.97 15.03 -33.34
N LYS A 307 -26.29 15.52 -34.55
CA LYS A 307 -27.29 16.59 -34.74
C LYS A 307 -28.68 16.26 -34.18
N ARG A 308 -29.07 14.99 -34.05
CA ARG A 308 -30.37 14.61 -33.45
C ARG A 308 -30.31 14.27 -31.95
N LEU A 309 -29.24 14.66 -31.27
CA LEU A 309 -29.12 14.54 -29.81
C LEU A 309 -29.21 15.93 -29.18
N ARG A 310 -30.16 16.14 -28.29
CA ARG A 310 -30.28 17.37 -27.52
C ARG A 310 -29.61 17.19 -26.17
N LEU A 311 -28.68 18.08 -25.82
CA LEU A 311 -28.04 18.13 -24.52
C LEU A 311 -28.85 19.04 -23.58
N SER A 312 -29.13 18.59 -22.36
CA SER A 312 -29.85 19.32 -21.32
C SER A 312 -29.11 19.25 -19.97
N GLU A 313 -29.64 19.95 -18.97
CA GLU A 313 -29.12 19.96 -17.59
C GLU A 313 -27.62 20.25 -17.49
N GLY A 314 -27.17 21.32 -18.16
CA GLY A 314 -25.74 21.67 -18.18
C GLY A 314 -24.86 20.62 -18.86
N ASN A 315 -25.37 19.99 -19.93
CA ASN A 315 -24.74 18.90 -20.67
C ASN A 315 -24.53 17.62 -19.87
N ARG A 316 -25.43 17.31 -18.93
CA ARG A 316 -25.38 16.06 -18.14
C ARG A 316 -26.43 15.05 -18.56
N GLU A 317 -27.39 15.48 -19.36
CA GLU A 317 -28.45 14.65 -19.91
C GLU A 317 -28.45 14.76 -21.43
N VAL A 318 -28.80 13.65 -22.10
CA VAL A 318 -28.97 13.59 -23.55
C VAL A 318 -30.29 12.96 -23.92
N THR A 319 -31.04 13.61 -24.80
CA THR A 319 -32.29 13.09 -25.35
C THR A 319 -32.20 13.00 -26.87
N ARG A 320 -32.65 11.89 -27.45
CA ARG A 320 -32.81 11.78 -28.90
C ARG A 320 -34.06 12.53 -29.35
N VAL A 321 -33.90 13.41 -30.32
CA VAL A 321 -34.97 14.24 -30.88
C VAL A 321 -35.14 13.97 -32.38
N GLY A 322 -36.34 14.15 -32.91
CA GLY A 322 -36.61 13.93 -34.34
C GLY A 322 -36.03 15.02 -35.25
N GLN A 323 -35.82 16.22 -34.70
CA GLN A 323 -35.33 17.39 -35.40
C GLN A 323 -33.83 17.60 -35.16
N ASP A 324 -33.13 18.03 -36.20
CA ASP A 324 -31.71 18.37 -36.11
C ASP A 324 -31.52 19.63 -35.25
N GLN A 325 -30.65 19.52 -34.25
CA GLN A 325 -30.24 20.60 -33.37
C GLN A 325 -29.22 21.49 -34.07
N SER A 326 -29.28 22.80 -33.80
CA SER A 326 -28.43 23.82 -34.41
C SER A 326 -27.03 23.86 -33.81
N TYR A 327 -26.31 22.73 -33.81
CA TYR A 327 -24.91 22.71 -33.41
C TYR A 327 -24.00 23.17 -34.56
N PRO A 328 -22.93 23.93 -34.27
CA PRO A 328 -21.95 24.32 -35.28
C PRO A 328 -21.20 23.08 -35.82
N ASP A 329 -20.84 23.10 -37.10
CA ASP A 329 -20.04 22.02 -37.67
C ASP A 329 -18.66 21.95 -36.99
N HIS A 330 -18.22 20.74 -36.66
CA HIS A 330 -16.98 20.49 -35.94
C HIS A 330 -16.38 19.15 -36.42
N PRO A 331 -15.05 19.03 -36.58
CA PRO A 331 -14.42 17.81 -37.11
C PRO A 331 -14.68 16.56 -36.26
N GLU A 332 -14.85 16.72 -34.94
CA GLU A 332 -15.15 15.62 -34.01
C GLU A 332 -16.63 15.23 -33.95
N ARG A 333 -17.51 15.92 -34.71
CA ARG A 333 -18.95 15.70 -34.63
C ARG A 333 -19.35 14.40 -35.32
N PHE A 334 -20.05 13.53 -34.59
CA PHE A 334 -20.65 12.36 -35.22
C PHE A 334 -21.72 12.79 -36.23
N ASN A 335 -21.66 12.22 -37.43
CA ASN A 335 -22.55 12.57 -38.55
C ASN A 335 -23.35 11.37 -39.10
N ARG A 336 -23.07 10.16 -38.62
CA ARG A 336 -23.72 8.92 -39.12
C ARG A 336 -24.58 8.22 -38.06
N TRP A 337 -24.12 8.18 -36.82
CA TRP A 337 -24.80 7.50 -35.72
C TRP A 337 -25.08 8.48 -34.57
N PRO A 338 -26.20 8.30 -33.83
CA PRO A 338 -26.56 9.15 -32.71
C PRO A 338 -25.66 8.87 -31.50
N GLN A 339 -24.48 9.49 -31.50
CA GLN A 339 -23.45 9.37 -30.46
C GLN A 339 -23.03 10.75 -29.93
N VAL A 340 -22.51 10.77 -28.70
CA VAL A 340 -21.89 11.93 -28.04
C VAL A 340 -20.85 11.40 -27.05
N LEU A 341 -19.73 12.09 -26.90
CA LEU A 341 -18.68 11.76 -25.92
C LEU A 341 -18.73 12.72 -24.73
N CYS A 342 -18.21 12.27 -23.59
CA CYS A 342 -17.92 13.12 -22.44
C CYS A 342 -16.60 13.88 -22.64
N ARG A 343 -16.43 14.98 -21.91
CA ARG A 343 -15.14 15.67 -21.75
C ARG A 343 -14.24 14.98 -20.74
#